data_AF-A0A7V9AHI6-F1
#
_entry.id   AF-A0A7V9AHI6-F1
#
_cell.length_a   1.000
_cell.length_b   1.000
_cell.length_c   1.000
_cell.angle_alpha   90.00
_cell.angle_beta   90.00
_cell.angle_gamma   90.00
#
_symmetry.space_group_name_H-M   'P 1'
#
loop_
_entity.id
_entity.type
_entity.pdbx_description
1 polymer ?
#
loop_
_entity_poly.entity_id
_entity_poly.type
_entity_poly.pdbx_seq_one_letter_code
_entity_poly.pdbx_strand_id
1 'polypeptide(L)'
;MIQLGSSRSLRRAYVDWVEEQVEAYKDSVPRSELLRLADTVVEELAVTKRGQYLLTELLLCSAVDRKIFRMLRLPGYRTWRAALNGNGNGAHPPPPAEQLEEDLGVFSTQDLSSQ
;
A
#
# COMPACT_ATOMS: atom_id res chain seq x y z
N MET A 1 -13.46 28.45 8.59
CA MET A 1 -14.28 27.33 9.11
C MET A 1 -14.83 26.58 7.91
N ILE A 2 -14.26 25.42 7.55
CA ILE A 2 -14.78 24.60 6.45
C ILE A 2 -15.67 23.51 7.05
N GLN A 3 -16.95 23.55 6.68
CA GLN A 3 -17.96 22.57 7.06
C GLN A 3 -17.56 21.16 6.59
N LEU A 4 -17.50 20.22 7.54
CA LEU A 4 -17.44 18.78 7.32
C LEU A 4 -18.79 18.30 6.79
N GLY A 5 -18.99 18.42 5.49
CA GLY A 5 -20.15 17.88 4.79
C GLY A 5 -20.10 16.35 4.75
N SER A 6 -21.10 15.74 5.38
CA SER A 6 -21.65 14.42 5.08
C SER A 6 -20.82 13.22 5.51
N SER A 7 -21.46 12.30 6.22
CA SER A 7 -20.97 10.96 6.57
C SER A 7 -20.25 10.32 5.38
N ARG A 8 -18.91 10.39 5.33
CA ARG A 8 -18.13 9.68 4.31
C ARG A 8 -18.55 8.22 4.43
N SER A 9 -19.08 7.67 3.34
CA SER A 9 -19.40 6.25 3.33
C SER A 9 -18.13 5.47 3.73
N LEU A 10 -18.27 4.42 4.54
CA LEU A 10 -17.12 3.60 4.98
C LEU A 10 -16.29 3.10 3.79
N ARG A 11 -16.95 2.91 2.64
CA ARG A 11 -16.32 2.61 1.35
C ARG A 11 -15.45 3.75 0.82
N ARG A 12 -15.89 5.00 0.93
CA ARG A 12 -15.07 6.17 0.54
C ARG A 12 -13.85 6.30 1.44
N ALA A 13 -14.01 6.13 2.75
CA ALA A 13 -12.90 6.16 3.70
C ALA A 13 -11.84 5.08 3.39
N TYR A 14 -12.26 3.87 3.00
CA TYR A 14 -11.34 2.84 2.53
C TYR A 14 -10.59 3.23 1.27
N VAL A 15 -11.27 3.84 0.28
CA VAL A 15 -10.61 4.26 -0.96
C VAL A 15 -9.59 5.36 -0.68
N ASP A 16 -9.98 6.38 0.10
CA ASP A 16 -9.08 7.47 0.50
C ASP A 16 -7.84 6.91 1.23
N TRP A 17 -8.04 5.92 2.11
CA TRP A 17 -6.96 5.25 2.81
C TRP A 17 -6.00 4.50 1.87
N VAL A 18 -6.55 3.74 0.90
CA VAL A 18 -5.72 3.03 -0.08
C VAL A 18 -4.91 4.02 -0.93
N GLU A 19 -5.53 5.11 -1.37
CA GLU A 19 -4.86 6.19 -2.11
C GLU A 19 -3.71 6.77 -1.29
N GLU A 20 -3.94 7.10 -0.03
CA GLU A 20 -2.91 7.61 0.88
C GLU A 20 -1.74 6.63 1.05
N GLN A 21 -2.00 5.33 1.20
CA GLN A 21 -0.91 4.35 1.31
C GLN A 21 -0.09 4.21 0.03
N VAL A 22 -0.74 4.30 -1.14
CA VAL A 22 -0.04 4.23 -2.43
C VAL A 22 0.80 5.48 -2.65
N GLU A 23 0.28 6.66 -2.34
CA GLU A 23 1.04 7.92 -2.45
C GLU A 23 2.19 7.97 -1.45
N ALA A 24 1.99 7.53 -0.20
CA ALA A 24 3.06 7.46 0.80
C ALA A 24 4.24 6.58 0.33
N TYR A 25 3.95 5.46 -0.34
CA TYR A 25 5.00 4.64 -0.95
C TYR A 25 5.69 5.35 -2.11
N LYS A 26 4.95 6.07 -2.97
CA LYS A 26 5.56 6.82 -4.07
C LYS A 26 6.49 7.91 -3.57
N ASP A 27 6.14 8.55 -2.47
CA ASP A 27 6.95 9.60 -1.82
C ASP A 27 8.16 9.02 -1.09
N SER A 28 8.11 7.77 -0.62
CA SER A 28 9.22 7.14 0.10
C SER A 28 10.33 6.60 -0.80
N VAL A 29 10.05 6.36 -2.08
CA VAL A 29 11.01 5.77 -3.04
C VAL A 29 11.55 6.81 -4.04
N PRO A 30 12.80 6.67 -4.52
CA PRO A 30 13.32 7.56 -5.53
C PRO A 30 12.58 7.40 -6.85
N ARG A 31 12.49 8.49 -7.63
CA ARG A 31 11.81 8.51 -8.95
C ARG A 31 12.31 7.41 -9.90
N SER A 32 13.59 7.06 -9.85
CA SER A 32 14.15 5.97 -10.65
C SER A 32 13.50 4.61 -10.36
N GLU A 33 13.13 4.36 -9.11
CA GLU A 33 12.47 3.13 -8.70
C GLU A 33 11.03 3.07 -9.22
N LEU A 34 10.31 4.20 -9.17
CA LEU A 34 8.98 4.32 -9.78
C LEU A 34 9.00 4.09 -11.29
N LEU A 35 10.04 4.58 -11.98
CA LEU A 35 10.20 4.36 -13.41
C LEU A 35 10.45 2.88 -13.72
N ARG A 36 11.33 2.20 -12.97
CA ARG A 36 11.55 0.76 -13.11
C ARG A 36 10.28 -0.05 -12.86
N LEU A 37 9.48 0.36 -11.88
CA LEU A 37 8.19 -0.26 -11.59
C LEU A 37 7.22 -0.07 -12.77
N ALA A 38 7.20 1.12 -13.37
CA ALA A 38 6.41 1.40 -14.55
C ALA A 38 6.86 0.54 -15.75
N ASP A 39 8.16 0.39 -15.99
CA ASP A 39 8.70 -0.46 -17.05
C ASP A 39 8.22 -1.92 -16.89
N THR A 40 8.33 -2.44 -15.66
CA THR A 40 7.84 -3.79 -15.33
C THR A 40 6.35 -3.95 -15.62
N VAL A 41 5.55 -2.93 -15.27
CA VAL A 41 4.10 -2.94 -15.52
C VAL A 41 3.80 -2.89 -17.02
N VAL A 42 4.57 -2.14 -17.80
CA VAL A 42 4.44 -2.11 -19.27
C VAL A 42 4.70 -3.49 -19.86
N GLU A 43 5.74 -4.18 -19.40
CA GLU A 43 6.06 -5.56 -19.82
C GLU A 43 4.93 -6.55 -19.48
N GLU A 44 4.41 -6.52 -18.24
CA GLU A 44 3.29 -7.37 -17.82
C GLU A 44 2.03 -7.15 -18.69
N LEU A 45 1.74 -5.89 -19.01
CA LEU A 45 0.59 -5.51 -19.84
C LEU A 45 0.78 -5.93 -21.31
N ALA A 46 2.01 -5.84 -21.83
CA ALA A 46 2.38 -6.24 -23.17
C ALA A 46 2.15 -7.75 -23.40
N VAL A 47 2.54 -8.58 -22.43
CA VAL A 47 2.36 -10.04 -22.48
C VAL A 47 0.88 -10.42 -22.45
N THR A 48 0.07 -9.71 -21.69
CA THR A 48 -1.34 -10.07 -21.44
C THR A 48 -2.27 -9.74 -22.63
N LYS A 49 -1.97 -8.70 -23.42
CA LYS A 49 -2.91 -8.16 -24.41
C LYS A 49 -2.69 -8.55 -25.88
N ARG A 50 -1.85 -9.55 -26.18
CA ARG A 50 -1.60 -10.05 -27.56
C ARG A 50 -1.45 -8.93 -28.62
N GLY A 51 -0.81 -7.81 -28.26
CA GLY A 51 -0.53 -6.71 -29.18
C GLY A 51 -1.61 -5.64 -29.38
N GLN A 52 -2.76 -5.66 -28.68
CA GLN A 52 -3.73 -4.56 -28.71
C GLN A 52 -3.40 -3.51 -27.64
N TYR A 53 -2.56 -2.53 -28.01
CA TYR A 53 -2.20 -1.41 -27.15
C TYR A 53 -3.13 -0.22 -27.43
N LEU A 54 -4.06 0.02 -26.52
CA LEU A 54 -4.51 1.37 -26.23
C LEU A 54 -4.05 1.69 -24.82
N LEU A 55 -2.74 1.93 -24.66
CA LEU A 55 -2.17 2.37 -23.40
C LEU A 55 -2.24 3.90 -23.37
N THR A 56 -3.33 4.43 -22.84
CA THR A 56 -3.35 5.84 -22.40
C THR A 56 -2.54 5.96 -21.11
N GLU A 57 -1.85 7.08 -20.92
CA GLU A 57 -1.04 7.37 -19.71
C GLU A 57 -1.83 7.13 -18.40
N LEU A 58 -3.15 7.37 -18.43
CA LEU A 58 -4.09 7.08 -17.34
C LEU A 58 -4.17 5.59 -16.98
N LEU A 59 -4.07 4.69 -17.95
CA LEU A 59 -4.09 3.24 -17.71
C LEU A 59 -2.78 2.77 -17.07
N LEU A 60 -1.64 3.35 -17.46
CA LEU A 60 -0.35 3.01 -16.86
C LEU A 60 -0.30 3.44 -15.39
N CYS A 61 -0.71 4.67 -15.08
CA CYS A 61 -0.78 5.14 -13.68
C CYS A 61 -1.64 4.21 -12.82
N SER A 62 -2.84 3.87 -13.28
CA SER A 62 -3.73 2.94 -12.57
C SER A 62 -3.16 1.52 -12.45
N ALA A 63 -2.31 1.10 -13.38
CA ALA A 63 -1.70 -0.23 -13.35
C ALA A 63 -0.51 -0.26 -12.39
N VAL A 64 0.28 0.81 -12.33
CA VAL A 64 1.33 1.02 -11.34
C VAL A 64 0.73 1.07 -9.93
N ASP A 65 -0.34 1.82 -9.71
CA ASP A 65 -1.02 1.87 -8.40
C ASP A 65 -1.52 0.48 -7.96
N ARG A 66 -2.06 -0.31 -8.89
CA ARG A 66 -2.45 -1.70 -8.63
C ARG A 66 -1.25 -2.62 -8.36
N LYS A 67 -0.08 -2.33 -8.94
CA LYS A 67 1.16 -3.06 -8.64
C LYS A 67 1.63 -2.70 -7.23
N ILE A 68 1.66 -1.42 -6.87
CA ILE A 68 2.01 -0.93 -5.52
C ILE A 68 1.05 -1.51 -4.48
N PHE A 69 -0.27 -1.48 -4.73
CA PHE A 69 -1.28 -2.09 -3.85
C PHE A 69 -0.95 -3.56 -3.53
N ARG A 70 -0.56 -4.33 -4.56
CA ARG A 70 -0.19 -5.74 -4.40
C ARG A 70 1.13 -5.91 -3.65
N MET A 71 2.13 -5.05 -3.92
CA MET A 71 3.43 -5.07 -3.24
C MET A 71 3.30 -4.76 -1.74
N LEU A 72 2.51 -3.75 -1.40
CA LEU A 72 2.21 -3.37 -0.02
C LEU A 72 1.27 -4.35 0.69
N ARG A 73 0.78 -5.38 -0.02
CA ARG A 73 -0.15 -6.41 0.49
C ARG A 73 -1.38 -5.79 1.16
N LEU A 74 -1.89 -4.69 0.60
CA LEU A 74 -2.99 -3.96 1.23
C LEU A 74 -4.26 -4.83 1.31
N PRO A 75 -4.95 -4.84 2.47
CA PRO A 75 -6.16 -5.61 2.67
C PRO A 75 -7.30 -5.09 1.79
N GLY A 76 -8.15 -6.00 1.31
CA GLY A 76 -9.41 -5.63 0.70
C GLY A 76 -10.40 -5.03 1.70
N TYR A 77 -11.41 -4.31 1.20
CA TYR A 77 -12.43 -3.61 2.01
C TYR A 77 -13.04 -4.45 3.14
N ARG A 78 -13.33 -5.73 2.90
CA ARG A 78 -13.93 -6.63 3.92
C ARG A 78 -12.99 -6.87 5.09
N THR A 79 -11.71 -7.13 4.80
CA THR A 79 -10.66 -7.35 5.81
C THR A 79 -10.36 -6.07 6.56
N TRP A 80 -10.26 -4.94 5.85
CA TRP A 80 -10.08 -3.62 6.44
C TRP A 80 -11.25 -3.26 7.38
N ARG A 81 -12.49 -3.49 6.95
CA ARG A 81 -13.68 -3.27 7.78
C ARG A 81 -13.74 -4.19 9.01
N ALA A 82 -13.35 -5.45 8.86
CA ALA A 82 -13.30 -6.39 9.97
C ALA A 82 -12.26 -5.96 11.01
N ALA A 83 -11.09 -5.48 10.57
CA ALA A 83 -10.05 -4.94 11.45
C ALA A 83 -10.54 -3.71 12.25
N LEU A 84 -11.30 -2.82 11.61
CA LEU A 84 -11.90 -1.67 12.30
C LEU A 84 -12.92 -2.06 13.38
N ASN A 85 -13.67 -3.15 13.17
CA ASN A 85 -14.67 -3.61 14.13
C ASN A 85 -14.07 -4.48 15.25
N GLY A 86 -12.98 -5.19 14.96
CA GLY A 86 -12.29 -6.09 15.90
C GLY A 86 -11.37 -5.37 16.89
N ASN A 87 -10.82 -4.22 16.51
CA ASN A 87 -10.03 -3.36 17.39
C ASN A 87 -10.89 -2.22 17.93
N GLY A 88 -11.52 -2.41 19.09
CA GLY A 88 -12.31 -1.40 19.81
C GLY A 88 -11.51 -0.18 20.33
N ASN A 89 -10.35 0.11 19.75
CA ASN A 89 -9.50 1.23 20.12
C ASN A 89 -8.78 1.78 18.88
N GLY A 90 -9.50 2.58 18.06
CA GLY A 90 -8.95 3.53 17.08
C GLY A 90 -7.70 3.11 16.29
N ALA A 91 -7.57 1.82 15.95
CA ALA A 91 -6.30 1.27 15.54
C ALA A 91 -5.98 1.72 14.12
N HIS A 92 -4.86 2.41 14.03
CA HIS A 92 -4.12 2.73 12.82
C HIS A 92 -4.29 1.60 11.79
N PRO A 93 -4.66 1.93 10.54
CA PRO A 93 -4.71 0.94 9.47
C PRO A 93 -3.42 0.10 9.47
N PRO A 94 -3.47 -1.18 9.08
CA PRO A 94 -2.29 -2.04 9.15
C PRO A 94 -1.12 -1.31 8.50
N PRO A 95 -0.01 -1.11 9.22
CA PRO A 95 1.08 -0.32 8.71
C PRO A 95 1.52 -0.90 7.36
N PRO A 96 1.95 -0.06 6.39
CA PRO A 96 2.53 -0.54 5.15
C PRO A 96 3.61 -1.59 5.49
N ALA A 97 3.77 -2.57 4.60
CA ALA A 97 4.56 -3.78 4.81
C ALA A 97 6.01 -3.58 5.31
N GLU A 98 6.50 -2.34 5.42
CA GLU A 98 7.78 -1.93 6.01
C GLU A 98 7.87 -2.12 7.53
N GLN A 99 6.75 -2.25 8.28
CA GLN A 99 6.79 -2.41 9.75
C GLN A 99 6.68 -3.86 10.25
N LEU A 100 6.76 -4.87 9.37
CA LEU A 100 6.71 -6.28 9.79
C LEU A 100 8.08 -6.89 10.10
N GLU A 101 9.19 -6.17 9.92
CA GLU A 101 10.55 -6.71 10.17
C GLU A 101 11.20 -6.27 11.50
N GLU A 102 10.61 -5.32 12.25
CA GLU A 102 11.23 -4.83 13.50
C GLU A 102 10.87 -5.65 14.75
N ASP A 103 9.86 -6.53 14.71
CA ASP A 103 9.39 -7.27 15.91
C ASP A 103 10.04 -8.65 16.12
N LEU A 104 10.98 -9.07 15.24
CA LEU A 104 11.70 -10.35 15.39
C LEU A 104 13.20 -10.20 15.71
N GLY A 105 13.65 -9.00 16.08
CA GLY A 105 15.08 -8.67 16.25
C GLY A 105 15.60 -8.55 17.68
N VAL A 106 14.82 -8.83 18.73
CA VAL A 106 15.29 -8.72 20.13
C VAL A 106 15.12 -10.04 20.86
N PHE A 107 15.81 -11.09 20.41
CA PHE A 107 16.20 -12.17 21.30
C PHE A 107 17.61 -11.89 21.82
N SER A 108 17.60 -11.41 23.07
CA SER A 108 18.73 -11.17 23.94
C SER A 108 19.84 -12.21 23.75
N THR A 109 21.02 -11.74 23.33
CA THR A 109 22.28 -12.49 23.45
C THR A 109 23.29 -11.62 24.18
N GLN A 110 22.96 -11.21 25.41
CA GLN A 110 23.94 -10.68 26.36
C GLN A 110 23.60 -11.16 27.76
N ASP A 111 24.08 -12.36 28.11
CA ASP A 111 24.75 -12.57 29.39
C ASP A 111 25.75 -13.72 29.23
N LEU A 112 26.94 -13.38 28.75
CA LEU A 112 28.12 -14.21 28.90
C LEU A 112 29.27 -13.26 29.24
N SER A 113 29.65 -13.32 30.53
CA SER A 113 30.94 -12.92 31.09
C SER A 113 31.13 -11.43 31.39
N SER A 114 31.09 -11.05 32.67
CA SER A 114 32.30 -10.76 33.47
C SER A 114 31.98 -10.10 34.83
N GLN A 115 31.94 -10.88 35.91
CA GLN A 115 32.82 -10.74 37.09
C GLN A 115 32.57 -11.86 38.11
#